data_AF-A0A158QM14-F1
#
_entry.id   AF-A0A158QM14-F1
#
_cell.length_a   1.000
_cell.length_b   1.000
_cell.length_c   1.000
_cell.angle_alpha   90.00
_cell.angle_beta   90.00
_cell.angle_gamma   90.00
#
_symmetry.space_group_name_H-M   'P 1'
#
loop_
_entity.id
_entity.type
_entity.pdbx_description
1 polymer ?
#
loop_
_entity_poly.entity_id
_entity_poly.type
_entity_poly.pdbx_seq_one_letter_code
_entity_poly.pdbx_strand_id
1 'polypeptide(L)'
;RGGKQPLLPPGRTLAQRIHAVPTPTCATQADADPNKNEDGTYTTDVWPKYNGQLMEYMNMTIESAYPNSRRTGHGPRRKQCAFWKAYLPNLMTAVADVGDPFMLWKQQMDKWQNEYIMDWQYHFEQYKKYQTFRDTDSYSCSGGP
;
A
#
# COMPACT_ATOMS: atom_id res chain seq x y z
N ARG A 1 6.53 36.95 -46.62
CA ARG A 1 7.96 36.73 -46.23
C ARG A 1 7.94 36.03 -44.87
N GLY A 2 7.79 34.70 -44.87
CA GLY A 2 7.59 33.93 -43.64
C GLY A 2 8.91 33.73 -42.91
N GLY A 3 9.07 34.35 -41.75
CA GLY A 3 10.24 34.15 -40.90
C GLY A 3 10.26 32.71 -40.40
N LYS A 4 11.26 31.92 -40.83
CA LYS A 4 11.57 30.65 -40.18
C LYS A 4 12.09 30.97 -38.77
N GLN A 5 11.26 30.75 -37.76
CA GLN A 5 11.74 30.69 -36.38
C GLN A 5 12.82 29.60 -36.31
N PRO A 6 14.01 29.88 -35.75
CA PRO A 6 15.05 28.89 -35.60
C PRO A 6 14.51 27.75 -34.73
N LEU A 7 14.68 26.51 -35.19
CA LEU A 7 14.35 25.33 -34.40
C LEU A 7 15.30 25.30 -33.18
N LEU A 8 14.81 25.71 -32.01
CA LEU A 8 15.59 25.64 -30.76
C LEU A 8 15.87 24.18 -30.39
N PRO A 9 17.05 23.87 -29.82
CA PRO A 9 17.34 22.52 -29.36
C PRO A 9 16.35 22.12 -28.25
N PRO A 10 15.95 20.83 -28.17
CA PRO A 10 14.91 20.33 -27.25
C PRO A 10 15.11 20.74 -25.78
N GLY A 11 16.36 20.75 -25.31
CA GLY A 11 16.70 21.15 -23.94
C GLY A 11 16.42 22.63 -23.63
N ARG A 12 16.61 23.53 -24.60
CA ARG A 12 16.27 24.96 -24.43
C ARG A 12 14.75 25.16 -24.41
N THR A 13 14.03 24.43 -25.25
CA THR A 13 12.56 24.46 -25.30
C THR A 13 11.93 23.93 -24.01
N LEU A 14 12.51 22.88 -23.41
CA LEU A 14 12.06 22.40 -22.10
C LEU A 14 12.32 23.43 -20.99
N ALA A 15 13.54 23.99 -20.93
CA ALA A 15 13.89 24.98 -19.91
C ALA A 15 12.96 26.21 -19.96
N GLN A 16 12.70 26.74 -21.16
CA GLN A 16 11.75 27.84 -21.35
C GLN A 16 10.35 27.51 -20.82
N ARG A 17 9.87 26.27 -21.02
CA ARG A 17 8.56 25.83 -20.52
C ARG A 17 8.53 25.70 -19.00
N ILE A 18 9.60 25.20 -18.38
CA ILE A 18 9.70 25.11 -16.92
C ILE A 18 9.75 26.51 -16.30
N HIS A 19 10.48 27.44 -16.90
CA HIS A 19 10.54 28.84 -16.44
C HIS A 19 9.23 29.61 -16.62
N ALA A 20 8.39 29.22 -17.57
CA ALA A 20 7.07 29.81 -17.78
C ALA A 20 6.03 29.33 -16.76
N VAL A 21 6.31 28.27 -15.99
CA VAL A 21 5.42 27.85 -14.90
C VAL A 21 5.56 28.86 -13.77
N PRO A 22 4.49 29.54 -13.35
CA PRO A 22 4.54 30.49 -12.24
C PRO A 22 5.11 29.77 -11.01
N THR A 23 6.23 30.27 -10.49
CA THR A 23 6.72 29.80 -9.20
C THR A 23 5.82 30.40 -8.13
N PRO A 24 5.27 29.59 -7.20
CA PRO A 24 4.52 30.15 -6.09
C PRO A 24 5.49 30.93 -5.21
N THR A 25 5.59 32.24 -5.45
CA THR A 25 6.09 33.15 -4.42
C THR A 25 5.03 33.18 -3.32
N CYS A 26 5.49 33.33 -2.07
CA CYS A 26 4.75 33.09 -0.83
C CYS A 26 3.46 33.93 -0.64
N ALA A 27 3.05 34.75 -1.62
CA ALA A 27 2.00 35.75 -1.47
C ALA A 27 0.65 35.43 -2.16
N THR A 28 0.56 34.60 -3.20
CA THR A 28 -0.74 34.37 -3.89
C THR A 28 -0.81 32.99 -4.55
N GLN A 29 -1.25 31.97 -3.80
CA GLN A 29 -1.13 30.56 -4.22
C GLN A 29 -2.42 29.91 -4.76
N ALA A 30 -3.51 30.65 -4.95
CA ALA A 30 -4.78 30.05 -5.37
C ALA A 30 -5.11 30.17 -6.88
N ASP A 31 -4.62 31.20 -7.58
CA ASP A 31 -5.11 31.56 -8.93
C ASP A 31 -4.02 31.83 -9.97
N ALA A 32 -2.84 31.22 -9.84
CA ALA A 32 -1.82 31.30 -10.88
C ALA A 32 -2.15 30.31 -12.02
N ASP A 33 -2.71 30.82 -13.13
CA ASP A 33 -2.93 30.02 -14.35
C ASP A 33 -1.60 29.80 -15.08
N PRO A 34 -1.05 28.57 -15.12
CA PRO A 34 0.22 28.29 -15.79
C PRO A 34 0.14 28.45 -17.32
N ASN A 35 -1.06 28.65 -17.87
CA ASN A 35 -1.25 28.96 -19.28
C ASN A 35 -1.05 30.44 -19.60
N LYS A 36 -0.88 31.31 -18.60
CA LYS A 36 -0.81 32.75 -18.78
C LYS A 36 0.59 33.26 -18.45
N ASN A 37 1.24 33.86 -19.44
CA ASN A 37 2.52 34.54 -19.28
C ASN A 37 2.36 35.83 -18.45
N GLU A 38 3.47 36.38 -17.96
CA GLU A 38 3.49 37.67 -17.24
C GLU A 38 2.93 38.82 -18.10
N ASP A 39 3.16 38.77 -19.42
CA ASP A 39 2.63 39.73 -20.40
C ASP A 39 1.12 39.58 -20.67
N GLY A 40 0.44 38.64 -19.99
CA GLY A 40 -0.98 38.35 -20.15
C GLY A 40 -1.35 37.53 -21.40
N THR A 41 -0.37 37.19 -22.24
CA THR A 41 -0.52 36.29 -23.38
C THR A 41 -0.58 34.83 -22.92
N TYR A 42 -1.13 33.94 -23.77
CA TYR A 42 -1.21 32.51 -23.46
C TYR A 42 0.02 31.73 -23.93
N THR A 43 0.40 30.70 -23.17
CA THR A 43 1.44 29.74 -23.57
C THR A 43 0.99 28.93 -24.78
N THR A 44 1.95 28.55 -25.63
CA THR A 44 1.66 27.68 -26.80
C THR A 44 1.16 26.29 -26.38
N ASP A 45 1.66 25.79 -25.24
CA ASP A 45 1.23 24.52 -24.66
C ASP A 45 0.16 24.76 -23.60
N VAL A 46 -0.98 24.08 -23.73
CA VAL A 46 -2.08 24.16 -22.77
C VAL A 46 -1.85 23.13 -21.66
N TRP A 47 -1.65 23.63 -20.44
CA TRP A 47 -1.67 22.89 -19.20
C TRP A 47 -3.10 22.46 -18.88
N PRO A 48 -3.39 21.14 -18.91
CA PRO A 48 -4.72 20.67 -18.55
C PRO A 48 -4.95 20.91 -17.07
N LYS A 49 -6.14 21.41 -16.73
CA LYS A 49 -6.56 21.53 -15.34
C LYS A 49 -6.68 20.13 -14.75
N TYR A 50 -6.02 19.90 -13.61
CA TYR A 50 -6.10 18.60 -12.94
C TYR A 50 -7.55 18.29 -12.55
N ASN A 51 -8.01 17.09 -12.93
CA ASN A 51 -9.29 16.52 -12.55
C ASN A 51 -9.04 15.14 -11.91
N GLY A 52 -9.68 14.81 -10.79
CA GLY A 52 -9.55 13.49 -10.16
C GLY A 52 -9.98 12.31 -11.06
N GLN A 53 -10.85 12.53 -12.05
CA GLN A 53 -11.29 11.48 -12.98
C GLN A 53 -10.27 11.21 -14.09
N LEU A 54 -9.86 12.27 -14.80
CA LEU A 54 -8.94 12.17 -15.94
C LEU A 54 -7.47 12.16 -15.51
N MET A 55 -7.18 12.73 -14.33
CA MET A 55 -5.86 12.90 -13.72
C MET A 55 -4.82 13.36 -14.73
N GLU A 56 -5.17 14.28 -15.62
CA GLU A 56 -4.27 14.70 -16.67
C GLU A 56 -3.08 15.47 -16.09
N TYR A 57 -1.92 15.27 -16.70
CA TYR A 57 -0.69 15.95 -16.32
C TYR A 57 0.07 16.40 -17.57
N MET A 58 0.82 17.49 -17.43
CA MET A 58 1.76 17.95 -18.44
C MET A 58 3.08 17.18 -18.30
N ASN A 59 3.56 16.60 -19.39
CA ASN A 59 4.82 15.89 -19.43
C ASN A 59 5.99 16.87 -19.60
N MET A 60 6.80 17.02 -18.56
CA MET A 60 7.97 17.92 -18.54
C MET A 60 9.30 17.19 -18.84
N THR A 61 9.28 16.08 -19.58
CA THR A 61 10.52 15.42 -20.01
C THR A 61 11.13 16.11 -21.23
N ILE A 62 12.43 15.86 -21.49
CA ILE A 62 13.11 16.35 -22.70
C ILE A 62 12.44 15.77 -23.96
N GLU A 63 11.94 14.55 -23.88
CA GLU A 63 11.26 13.87 -24.98
C GLU A 63 9.98 14.60 -25.43
N SER A 64 9.25 15.22 -24.50
CA SER A 64 8.05 16.03 -24.82
C SER A 64 8.38 17.37 -25.49
N ALA A 65 9.67 17.70 -25.62
CA ALA A 65 10.14 18.89 -26.33
C ALA A 65 10.28 18.67 -27.84
N TYR A 66 10.34 17.41 -28.30
CA TYR A 66 10.45 17.13 -29.72
C TYR A 66 9.13 17.42 -30.47
N PRO A 67 9.18 17.81 -31.76
CA PRO A 67 8.00 17.90 -32.60
C PRO A 67 7.23 16.57 -32.62
N ASN A 68 5.89 16.63 -32.65
CA ASN A 68 4.98 15.46 -32.68
C ASN A 68 5.02 14.54 -31.44
N SER A 69 5.73 14.92 -30.37
CA SER A 69 5.70 14.18 -29.11
C SER A 69 4.42 14.46 -28.32
N ARG A 70 3.95 13.46 -27.56
CA ARG A 70 2.78 13.61 -26.69
C ARG A 70 3.15 14.43 -25.44
N ARG A 71 2.56 15.61 -25.31
CA ARG A 71 2.85 16.58 -24.23
C ARG A 71 2.00 16.39 -22.98
N THR A 72 0.86 15.72 -23.07
CA THR A 72 -0.03 15.45 -21.94
C THR A 72 -0.19 13.95 -21.70
N GLY A 73 -0.29 13.55 -20.43
CA GLY A 73 -0.52 12.16 -20.03
C GLY A 73 -1.64 12.05 -19.01
N HIS A 74 -1.98 10.81 -18.63
CA HIS A 74 -2.93 10.52 -17.56
C HIS A 74 -2.19 9.93 -16.37
N GLY A 75 -2.55 10.40 -15.18
CA GLY A 75 -1.88 10.25 -13.88
C GLY A 75 -0.78 9.20 -13.82
N PRO A 76 0.48 9.58 -13.56
CA PRO A 76 1.56 8.61 -13.48
C PRO A 76 1.28 7.65 -12.31
N ARG A 77 1.44 6.35 -12.57
CA ARG A 77 1.45 5.29 -11.53
C ARG A 77 0.16 5.17 -10.70
N ARG A 78 -1.02 5.30 -11.33
CA ARG A 78 -2.34 5.17 -10.66
C ARG A 78 -2.46 3.94 -9.75
N LYS A 79 -2.03 2.78 -10.26
CA LYS A 79 -2.09 1.51 -9.52
C LYS A 79 -1.23 1.55 -8.25
N GLN A 80 -0.04 2.15 -8.35
CA GLN A 80 0.88 2.27 -7.22
C GLN A 80 0.37 3.28 -6.19
N CYS A 81 -0.19 4.41 -6.61
CA CYS A 81 -0.81 5.37 -5.69
C CYS A 81 -2.02 4.76 -4.97
N ALA A 82 -2.87 4.02 -5.68
CA ALA A 82 -4.02 3.33 -5.09
C ALA A 82 -3.57 2.24 -4.10
N PHE A 83 -2.50 1.51 -4.42
CA PHE A 83 -1.90 0.55 -3.50
C PHE A 83 -1.52 1.21 -2.16
N TRP A 84 -0.75 2.30 -2.21
CA TRP A 84 -0.29 2.97 -0.98
C TRP A 84 -1.40 3.68 -0.22
N LYS A 85 -2.38 4.27 -0.91
CA LYS A 85 -3.45 5.05 -0.25
C LYS A 85 -4.62 4.22 0.24
N ALA A 86 -4.98 3.16 -0.48
CA ALA A 86 -6.19 2.40 -0.19
C ALA A 86 -5.85 0.98 0.25
N TYR A 87 -5.02 0.26 -0.50
CA TYR A 87 -4.79 -1.15 -0.24
C TYR A 87 -3.97 -1.38 1.04
N LEU A 88 -2.85 -0.68 1.20
CA LEU A 88 -1.92 -0.92 2.30
C LEU A 88 -2.52 -0.58 3.67
N PRO A 89 -3.22 0.56 3.88
CA PRO A 89 -3.93 0.80 5.13
C PRO A 89 -4.96 -0.28 5.44
N ASN A 90 -5.76 -0.69 4.46
CA ASN A 90 -6.77 -1.73 4.65
C ASN A 90 -6.14 -3.09 5.01
N LEU A 91 -5.01 -3.43 4.39
CA LEU A 91 -4.25 -4.64 4.71
C LEU A 91 -3.76 -4.62 6.15
N MET A 92 -3.18 -3.49 6.60
CA MET A 92 -2.71 -3.35 7.98
C MET A 92 -3.85 -3.51 8.98
N THR A 93 -5.03 -2.94 8.70
CA THR A 93 -6.23 -3.13 9.52
C THR A 93 -6.66 -4.59 9.59
N ALA A 94 -6.70 -5.29 8.45
CA ALA A 94 -7.08 -6.70 8.41
C ALA A 94 -6.09 -7.61 9.15
N VAL A 95 -4.79 -7.31 9.08
CA VAL A 95 -3.76 -8.10 9.78
C VAL A 95 -3.76 -7.80 11.29
N ALA A 96 -4.03 -6.56 11.70
CA ALA A 96 -4.16 -6.21 13.11
C ALA A 96 -5.27 -7.01 13.81
N ASP A 97 -6.40 -7.21 13.14
CA ASP A 97 -7.53 -8.01 13.65
C ASP A 97 -7.15 -9.49 13.88
N VAL A 98 -6.20 -10.03 13.12
CA VAL A 98 -5.71 -11.41 13.30
C VAL A 98 -4.64 -11.49 14.39
N GLY A 99 -3.92 -10.41 14.66
CA GLY A 99 -2.86 -10.35 15.66
C GLY A 99 -3.36 -10.64 17.08
N ASP A 100 -4.48 -10.03 17.48
CA ASP A 100 -4.99 -10.15 18.85
C ASP A 100 -5.51 -11.56 19.19
N PRO A 101 -6.36 -12.21 18.35
CA PRO A 101 -6.77 -13.60 18.58
C PRO A 101 -5.59 -14.58 18.55
N PHE A 102 -4.61 -14.36 17.69
CA PHE A 102 -3.41 -15.19 17.63
C PHE A 102 -2.58 -15.11 18.91
N MET A 103 -2.41 -13.91 19.46
CA MET A 103 -1.70 -13.70 20.72
C MET A 103 -2.46 -14.31 21.91
N LEU A 104 -3.80 -14.20 21.92
CA LEU A 104 -4.63 -14.83 22.94
C LEU A 104 -4.53 -16.36 22.89
N TRP A 105 -4.66 -16.95 21.69
CA TRP A 105 -4.48 -18.38 21.49
C TRP A 105 -3.10 -18.84 21.97
N LYS A 106 -2.05 -18.07 21.65
CA LYS A 106 -0.69 -18.38 22.08
C LYS A 106 -0.55 -18.39 23.60
N GLN A 107 -1.14 -17.42 24.30
CA GLN A 107 -1.16 -17.41 25.78
C GLN A 107 -1.95 -18.58 26.34
N GLN A 108 -3.12 -18.89 25.78
CA GLN A 108 -3.94 -20.01 26.23
C GLN A 108 -3.24 -21.36 26.02
N MET A 109 -2.54 -21.53 24.88
CA MET A 109 -1.77 -22.74 24.63
C MET A 109 -0.53 -22.86 25.50
N ASP A 110 0.15 -21.75 25.80
CA ASP A 110 1.27 -21.75 26.74
C ASP A 110 0.79 -22.19 28.13
N LYS A 111 -0.33 -21.62 28.61
CA LYS A 111 -0.95 -22.03 29.87
C LYS A 111 -1.35 -23.52 29.86
N TRP A 112 -1.99 -23.97 28.80
CA TRP A 112 -2.38 -25.38 28.67
C TRP A 112 -1.16 -26.31 28.69
N GLN A 113 -0.12 -25.97 27.94
CA GLN A 113 1.08 -26.80 27.82
C GLN A 113 1.92 -26.81 29.10
N ASN A 114 1.99 -25.72 29.82
CA ASN A 114 2.88 -25.63 30.98
C ASN A 114 2.18 -25.96 32.31
N GLU A 115 0.87 -25.70 32.42
CA GLU A 115 0.13 -25.92 33.67
C GLU A 115 -0.81 -27.14 33.56
N TYR A 116 -1.65 -27.20 32.53
CA TYR A 116 -2.73 -28.20 32.51
C TYR A 116 -2.31 -29.57 31.99
N ILE A 117 -1.38 -29.64 31.02
CA ILE A 117 -0.97 -30.94 30.44
C ILE A 117 -0.31 -31.85 31.49
N MET A 118 0.43 -31.26 32.45
CA MET A 118 1.18 -32.03 33.45
C MET A 118 0.24 -32.72 34.43
N ASP A 119 -0.78 -32.00 34.91
CA ASP A 119 -1.83 -32.57 35.75
C ASP A 119 -2.65 -33.61 34.99
N TRP A 120 -2.97 -33.34 33.72
CA TRP A 120 -3.65 -34.31 32.87
C TRP A 120 -2.86 -35.59 32.68
N GLN A 121 -1.55 -35.49 32.43
CA GLN A 121 -0.66 -36.65 32.34
C GLN A 121 -0.65 -37.43 33.65
N TYR A 122 -0.52 -36.75 34.79
CA TYR A 122 -0.56 -37.40 36.09
C TYR A 122 -1.86 -38.17 36.32
N HIS A 123 -3.01 -37.52 36.11
CA HIS A 123 -4.32 -38.16 36.28
C HIS A 123 -4.54 -39.31 35.30
N PHE A 124 -4.07 -39.18 34.06
CA PHE A 124 -4.15 -40.24 33.06
C PHE A 124 -3.31 -41.47 33.45
N GLU A 125 -2.11 -41.26 33.99
CA GLU A 125 -1.29 -42.36 34.54
C GLU A 125 -1.97 -43.06 35.73
N GLN A 126 -2.61 -42.31 36.63
CA GLN A 126 -3.38 -42.92 37.72
C GLN A 126 -4.55 -43.76 37.18
N TYR A 127 -5.31 -43.22 36.23
CA TYR A 127 -6.43 -43.93 35.61
C TYR A 127 -5.98 -45.28 35.00
N LYS A 128 -4.88 -45.31 34.25
CA LYS A 128 -4.34 -46.56 33.67
C LYS A 128 -4.03 -47.62 34.74
N LYS A 129 -3.50 -47.21 35.90
CA LYS A 129 -3.25 -48.12 37.04
C LYS A 129 -4.55 -48.67 37.60
N TYR A 130 -5.55 -47.82 37.84
CA TYR A 130 -6.85 -48.28 38.33
C TYR A 130 -7.55 -49.23 37.34
N GLN A 131 -7.43 -48.97 36.03
CA GLN A 131 -7.95 -49.87 35.01
C GLN A 131 -7.30 -51.25 35.08
N THR A 132 -5.97 -51.30 35.21
CA THR A 132 -5.24 -52.56 35.33
C THR A 132 -5.60 -53.32 36.61
N PHE A 133 -5.76 -52.65 37.75
CA PHE A 133 -6.25 -53.30 38.97
C PHE A 133 -7.65 -53.89 38.80
N ARG A 134 -8.56 -53.16 38.16
CA ARG A 134 -9.94 -53.64 37.91
C ARG A 134 -9.97 -54.87 37.00
N ASP A 135 -9.13 -54.89 35.97
CA ASP A 135 -8.99 -56.05 35.09
C ASP A 135 -8.39 -57.24 35.85
N THR A 136 -7.37 -57.01 36.69
CA THR A 136 -6.72 -58.07 37.47
C THR A 136 -7.66 -58.67 38.53
N ASP A 137 -8.49 -57.83 39.17
CA ASP A 137 -9.53 -58.28 40.10
C ASP A 137 -10.66 -59.04 39.39
N SER A 138 -10.97 -58.68 38.14
CA SER A 138 -11.93 -59.47 37.33
C SER A 138 -11.41 -60.88 37.04
N TYR A 139 -10.10 -61.04 36.81
CA TYR A 139 -9.46 -62.35 36.63
C TYR A 139 -9.32 -63.11 37.95
N SER A 140 -9.02 -62.43 39.07
CA SER A 140 -8.86 -63.07 40.38
C SER A 140 -10.20 -63.56 40.97
N CYS A 141 -11.30 -62.84 40.74
CA CYS A 141 -12.64 -63.29 41.12
C CYS A 141 -13.21 -64.39 40.20
N SER A 142 -12.67 -64.55 38.98
CA SER A 142 -12.98 -65.70 38.11
C SER A 142 -12.09 -66.93 38.35
N GLY A 143 -11.09 -66.79 39.23
CA GLY A 143 -10.05 -67.79 39.48
C GLY A 143 -10.14 -68.44 40.86
N GLY A 144 -11.19 -69.22 41.10
CA GLY A 144 -11.12 -70.37 42.01
C GLY A 144 -12.44 -70.71 42.72
N PRO A 145 -12.66 -71.98 43.13
CA PRO A 145 -12.09 -73.25 42.66
C PRO A 145 -12.85 -73.85 41.47
#